data_AF-A0A2T2XFH3-F1
#
_entry.id   AF-A0A2T2XFH3-F1
#
_cell.length_a   1.000
_cell.length_b   1.000
_cell.length_c   1.000
_cell.angle_alpha   90.00
_cell.angle_beta   90.00
_cell.angle_gamma   90.00
#
_symmetry.space_group_name_H-M   'P 1'
#
loop_
_entity.id
_entity.type
_entity.pdbx_description
1 polymer ?
#
loop_
_entity_poly.entity_id
_entity_poly.type
_entity_poly.pdbx_seq_one_letter_code
_entity_poly.pdbx_strand_id
1 'polypeptide(L)'
;MSASGHAGRSLQDLAADKTLALFGRATTRDFVDVYMLLQRYELSQLMAWAAEKDPGFDRDWFIRALVQAEKVQPKRVTMLVSLDWDHLRLTFRQAALRLEREASESDQDFEP
;
A
#
# COMPACT_ATOMS: atom_id res chain seq x y z
N MET A 1 4.62 23.78 33.91
CA MET A 1 5.39 23.17 32.81
C MET A 1 4.57 22.01 32.29
N SER A 2 3.80 22.20 31.23
CA SER A 2 2.98 21.12 30.64
C SER A 2 3.88 20.30 29.73
N ALA A 3 4.19 19.07 30.16
CA ALA A 3 4.73 18.07 29.26
C ALA A 3 3.65 17.73 28.24
N SER A 4 3.79 18.22 27.00
CA SER A 4 3.01 17.72 25.88
C SER A 4 3.35 16.23 25.71
N GLY A 5 2.45 15.37 26.17
CA GLY A 5 2.47 13.97 25.82
C GLY A 5 2.37 13.88 24.29
N HIS A 6 3.40 13.33 23.66
CA HIS A 6 3.27 12.89 22.28
C HIS A 6 2.22 11.79 22.29
N ALA A 7 0.99 12.11 21.88
CA ALA A 7 -0.02 11.09 21.61
C ALA A 7 0.61 10.14 20.59
N GLY A 8 1.02 8.95 21.06
CA GLY A 8 1.71 7.98 20.24
C GLY A 8 0.78 7.61 19.08
N ARG A 9 1.22 7.90 17.85
CA ARG A 9 0.46 7.54 16.65
C ARG A 9 0.18 6.04 16.67
N SER A 10 -1.06 5.64 16.43
CA SER A 10 -1.43 4.23 16.36
C SER A 10 -0.71 3.53 15.19
N LEU A 11 -0.50 2.21 15.27
CA LEU A 11 0.07 1.45 14.16
C LEU A 11 -0.83 1.52 12.90
N GLN A 12 -2.15 1.61 13.10
CA GLN A 12 -3.14 1.80 12.04
C GLN A 12 -2.94 3.14 11.31
N ASP A 13 -2.78 4.24 12.05
CA ASP A 13 -2.53 5.56 11.46
C ASP A 13 -1.24 5.61 10.66
N LEU A 14 -0.20 4.91 11.13
CA LEU A 14 1.05 4.78 10.40
C LEU A 14 0.86 3.96 9.14
N ALA A 15 0.13 2.84 9.21
CA ALA A 15 -0.15 1.98 8.06
C ALA A 15 -0.95 2.72 6.97
N ALA A 16 -1.96 3.52 7.38
CA ALA A 16 -2.70 4.38 6.48
C ALA A 16 -1.78 5.37 5.75
N ASP A 17 -0.92 6.09 6.49
CA ASP A 17 0.01 7.06 5.89
C ASP A 17 1.00 6.43 4.90
N LYS A 18 1.50 5.23 5.20
CA LYS A 18 2.39 4.50 4.29
C LYS A 18 1.66 4.02 3.03
N THR A 19 0.41 3.61 3.18
CA THR A 19 -0.43 3.21 2.05
C THR A 19 -0.78 4.41 1.17
N LEU A 20 -1.11 5.56 1.76
CA LEU A 20 -1.35 6.82 1.04
C LEU A 20 -0.08 7.37 0.38
N ALA A 21 1.08 7.18 1.01
CA ALA A 21 2.36 7.51 0.40
C ALA A 21 2.61 6.68 -0.88
N LEU A 22 2.32 5.38 -0.84
CA LEU A 22 2.40 4.50 -2.00
C LEU A 22 1.41 4.93 -3.09
N PHE A 23 0.16 5.20 -2.72
CA PHE A 23 -0.91 5.69 -3.60
C PHE A 23 -0.51 6.98 -4.35
N GLY A 24 0.03 7.97 -3.63
CA GLY A 24 0.31 9.29 -4.20
C GLY A 24 1.65 9.41 -4.92
N ARG A 25 2.70 8.71 -4.46
CA ARG A 25 4.08 8.93 -4.92
C ARG A 25 4.73 7.70 -5.57
N ALA A 26 4.40 6.51 -5.07
CA ALA A 26 4.98 5.24 -5.52
C ALA A 26 6.52 5.25 -5.63
N THR A 27 7.22 5.78 -4.62
CA THR A 27 8.69 5.70 -4.58
C THR A 27 9.16 4.32 -4.12
N THR A 28 10.43 3.96 -4.38
CA THR A 28 10.99 2.68 -3.91
C THR A 28 10.81 2.47 -2.40
N ARG A 29 10.93 3.52 -1.59
CA ARG A 29 10.73 3.41 -0.14
C ARG A 29 9.28 3.11 0.22
N ASP A 30 8.31 3.70 -0.48
CA ASP A 30 6.89 3.49 -0.20
C ASP A 30 6.50 2.02 -0.47
N PHE A 31 7.06 1.41 -1.53
CA PHE A 31 6.91 -0.02 -1.79
C PHE A 31 7.51 -0.89 -0.68
N VAL A 32 8.71 -0.56 -0.20
CA VAL A 32 9.33 -1.29 0.91
C VAL A 32 8.50 -1.16 2.18
N ASP A 33 8.05 0.05 2.52
CA ASP A 33 7.26 0.32 3.72
C ASP A 33 5.94 -0.48 3.69
N VAL A 34 5.20 -0.48 2.57
CA VAL A 34 3.94 -1.23 2.43
C VAL A 34 4.19 -2.73 2.35
N TYR A 35 5.25 -3.19 1.69
CA TYR A 35 5.60 -4.61 1.63
C TYR A 35 5.87 -5.19 3.03
N MET A 36 6.49 -4.40 3.91
CA MET A 36 6.71 -4.78 5.32
C MET A 36 5.40 -4.81 6.11
N LEU A 37 4.46 -3.90 5.83
CA LEU A 37 3.13 -3.91 6.44
C LEU A 37 2.31 -5.13 6.00
N LEU A 38 2.44 -5.56 4.75
CA LEU A 38 1.79 -6.77 4.22
C LEU A 38 2.25 -8.07 4.90
N GLN A 39 3.33 -8.04 5.69
CA GLN A 39 3.73 -9.19 6.53
C GLN A 39 2.89 -9.31 7.81
N ARG A 40 2.05 -8.30 8.10
CA ARG A 40 1.28 -8.19 9.36
C ARG A 40 -0.20 -7.91 9.16
N TYR A 41 -0.55 -7.34 8.01
CA TYR A 41 -1.89 -6.87 7.70
C TYR A 41 -2.27 -7.28 6.28
N GLU A 42 -3.56 -7.53 6.08
CA GLU A 42 -4.10 -7.78 4.75
C GLU A 42 -4.15 -6.48 3.93
N LEU A 43 -3.98 -6.58 2.61
CA LEU A 43 -4.07 -5.44 1.71
C LEU A 43 -5.40 -4.68 1.86
N SER A 44 -6.50 -5.42 2.03
CA SER A 44 -7.84 -4.84 2.22
C SER A 44 -7.93 -3.98 3.48
N GLN A 45 -7.24 -4.36 4.57
CA GLN A 45 -7.16 -3.54 5.79
C GLN A 45 -6.38 -2.26 5.53
N LEU A 46 -5.23 -2.36 4.85
CA LEU A 46 -4.41 -1.20 4.50
C LEU A 46 -5.19 -0.20 3.63
N MET A 47 -5.93 -0.70 2.64
CA MET A 47 -6.80 0.11 1.78
C MET A 47 -7.96 0.75 2.57
N ALA A 48 -8.60 0.00 3.46
CA ALA A 48 -9.70 0.53 4.29
C ALA A 48 -9.21 1.68 5.18
N TRP A 49 -8.06 1.52 5.84
CA TRP A 49 -7.50 2.59 6.68
C TRP A 49 -7.02 3.80 5.87
N ALA A 50 -6.50 3.59 4.67
CA ALA A 50 -6.16 4.68 3.76
C ALA A 50 -7.41 5.47 3.33
N ALA A 51 -8.48 4.77 2.95
CA ALA A 51 -9.74 5.37 2.52
C ALA A 51 -10.49 6.08 3.66
N GLU A 52 -10.44 5.53 4.88
CA GLU A 52 -11.00 6.19 6.07
C GLU A 52 -10.29 7.53 6.35
N LYS A 53 -8.98 7.58 6.08
CA LYS A 53 -8.14 8.74 6.37
C LYS A 53 -8.18 9.81 5.27
N ASP A 54 -8.26 9.39 4.01
CA ASP A 54 -8.30 10.28 2.86
C ASP A 54 -9.46 9.87 1.92
N PRO A 55 -10.55 10.64 1.89
CA PRO A 55 -11.68 10.40 0.97
C PRO A 55 -11.30 10.45 -0.52
N GLY A 56 -10.12 10.99 -0.86
CA GLY A 56 -9.58 10.98 -2.20
C GLY A 56 -8.86 9.68 -2.58
N PHE A 57 -8.76 8.71 -1.67
CA PHE A 57 -8.21 7.39 -1.99
C PHE A 57 -9.13 6.66 -2.97
N ASP A 58 -8.61 6.45 -4.18
CA ASP A 58 -9.30 5.76 -5.26
C ASP A 58 -8.68 4.40 -5.56
N ARG A 59 -9.53 3.36 -5.65
CA ARG A 59 -9.07 1.98 -5.85
C ARG A 59 -8.38 1.80 -7.20
N ASP A 60 -8.93 2.33 -8.28
CA ASP A 60 -8.40 2.14 -9.62
C ASP A 60 -7.05 2.85 -9.78
N TRP A 61 -6.93 4.05 -9.20
CA TRP A 61 -5.66 4.75 -9.11
C TRP A 61 -4.65 3.98 -8.27
N PHE A 62 -5.08 3.39 -7.15
CA PHE A 62 -4.20 2.57 -6.32
C PHE A 62 -3.66 1.36 -7.10
N ILE A 63 -4.49 0.66 -7.88
CA ILE A 63 -4.04 -0.43 -8.77
C ILE A 63 -2.92 0.06 -9.70
N ARG A 64 -3.08 1.23 -10.34
CA ARG A 64 -2.03 1.83 -11.18
C ARG A 64 -0.73 2.11 -10.41
N ALA A 65 -0.84 2.54 -9.16
CA ALA A 65 0.32 2.74 -8.29
C ALA A 65 1.02 1.41 -7.99
N LEU A 66 0.29 0.33 -7.70
CA LEU A 66 0.85 -1.00 -7.42
C LEU A 66 1.69 -1.53 -8.59
N VAL A 67 1.22 -1.33 -9.84
CA VAL A 67 1.94 -1.76 -11.05
C VAL A 67 3.33 -1.09 -11.18
N GLN A 68 3.54 0.07 -10.56
CA GLN A 68 4.85 0.75 -10.61
C GLN A 68 5.94 0.01 -9.81
N ALA A 69 5.60 -1.05 -9.07
CA ALA A 69 6.56 -1.90 -8.36
C ALA A 69 7.64 -2.47 -9.30
N GLU A 70 7.31 -2.71 -10.57
CA GLU A 70 8.27 -3.17 -11.58
C GLU A 70 9.45 -2.21 -11.78
N LYS A 71 9.25 -0.92 -11.49
CA LYS A 71 10.27 0.13 -11.62
C LYS A 71 11.07 0.35 -10.35
N VAL A 72 10.85 -0.45 -9.30
CA VAL A 72 11.60 -0.36 -8.04
C VAL A 72 13.09 -0.59 -8.28
N GLN A 73 13.90 0.35 -7.78
CA GLN A 73 15.36 0.35 -7.91
C GLN A 73 15.99 0.15 -6.52
N PRO A 74 16.52 -1.05 -6.21
CA PRO A 74 17.10 -1.36 -4.90
C PRO A 74 18.11 -0.32 -4.39
N LYS A 75 18.93 0.24 -5.30
CA LYS A 75 19.96 1.24 -4.99
C LYS A 75 19.42 2.57 -4.46
N ARG A 76 18.11 2.83 -4.53
CA ARG A 76 17.48 4.06 -4.02
C ARG A 76 17.19 4.01 -2.52
N VAL A 77 17.41 2.88 -1.87
CA VAL A 77 17.24 2.72 -0.43
C VAL A 77 18.37 1.90 0.17
N THR A 78 18.78 2.25 1.38
CA THR A 78 19.73 1.46 2.16
C THR A 78 18.94 0.51 3.06
N MET A 79 19.07 -0.79 2.81
CA MET A 79 18.41 -1.82 3.60
C MET A 79 19.35 -2.31 4.71
N LEU A 80 18.85 -2.36 5.96
CA LEU A 80 19.59 -2.93 7.09
C LEU A 80 19.53 -4.46 7.14
N VAL A 81 18.54 -5.04 6.47
CA VAL A 81 18.32 -6.48 6.32
C VAL A 81 18.16 -6.81 4.85
N SER A 82 18.54 -8.02 4.44
CA SER A 82 18.32 -8.47 3.06
C SER A 82 16.83 -8.48 2.72
N LEU A 83 16.49 -7.92 1.56
CA LEU A 83 15.14 -7.92 1.02
C LEU A 83 15.12 -8.69 -0.29
N ASP A 84 14.15 -9.59 -0.43
CA ASP A 84 13.85 -10.24 -1.70
C ASP A 84 13.06 -9.26 -2.58
N TRP A 85 13.77 -8.64 -3.51
CA TRP A 85 13.21 -7.65 -4.43
C TRP A 85 12.28 -8.25 -5.47
N ASP A 86 12.47 -9.51 -5.84
CA ASP A 86 11.64 -10.18 -6.83
C ASP A 86 10.33 -10.61 -6.20
N HIS A 87 10.39 -11.11 -4.96
CA HIS A 87 9.18 -11.37 -4.18
C HIS A 87 8.39 -10.09 -3.92
N LEU A 88 9.05 -8.96 -3.63
CA LEU A 88 8.39 -7.65 -3.50
C LEU A 88 7.64 -7.27 -4.77
N ARG A 89 8.29 -7.34 -5.93
CA ARG A 89 7.65 -7.03 -7.22
C ARG A 89 6.48 -7.96 -7.50
N LEU A 90 6.67 -9.26 -7.29
CA LEU A 90 5.63 -10.27 -7.48
C LEU A 90 4.42 -10.01 -6.58
N THR A 91 4.65 -9.68 -5.30
CA THR A 91 3.61 -9.36 -4.32
C THR A 91 2.70 -8.25 -4.82
N PHE A 92 3.28 -7.14 -5.28
CA PHE A 92 2.49 -6.01 -5.77
C PHE A 92 1.82 -6.26 -7.13
N ARG A 93 2.47 -7.02 -8.01
CA ARG A 93 1.87 -7.45 -9.28
C ARG A 93 0.63 -8.33 -9.04
N GLN A 94 0.73 -9.30 -8.13
CA GLN A 94 -0.39 -10.18 -7.77
C GLN A 94 -1.51 -9.40 -7.07
N ALA A 95 -1.16 -8.44 -6.22
CA ALA A 95 -2.13 -7.54 -5.59
C ALA A 95 -2.93 -6.74 -6.64
N ALA A 96 -2.25 -6.14 -7.62
CA ALA A 96 -2.92 -5.41 -8.71
C ALA A 96 -3.88 -6.31 -9.50
N LEU A 97 -3.40 -7.47 -9.96
CA LEU A 97 -4.23 -8.42 -10.72
C LEU A 97 -5.44 -8.93 -9.94
N ARG A 98 -5.27 -9.19 -8.64
CA ARG A 98 -6.39 -9.59 -7.78
C ARG A 98 -7.44 -8.47 -7.71
N LEU A 99 -7.01 -7.24 -7.49
CA LEU A 99 -7.92 -6.10 -7.38
C LEU A 99 -8.65 -5.81 -8.70
N GLU A 100 -7.99 -5.97 -9.86
CA GLU A 100 -8.62 -5.83 -11.19
C GLU A 100 -9.69 -6.90 -11.44
N ARG A 101 -9.42 -8.15 -11.04
CA ARG A 101 -10.40 -9.25 -11.14
C ARG A 101 -11.63 -9.00 -10.28
N GLU A 102 -11.43 -8.65 -9.02
CA GLU A 102 -12.52 -8.33 -8.09
C GLU A 102 -13.40 -7.18 -8.60
N ALA A 103 -12.80 -6.15 -9.23
CA ALA A 103 -13.55 -5.07 -9.85
C ALA A 103 -14.39 -5.57 -11.03
N SER A 104 -13.81 -6.41 -11.89
CA SER A 104 -14.50 -7.00 -13.05
C SER A 104 -15.64 -7.96 -12.66
N GLU A 105 -15.52 -8.64 -11.53
CA GLU A 105 -16.55 -9.54 -10.98
C GLU A 105 -17.70 -8.72 -10.35
N SER A 106 -17.39 -7.60 -9.68
CA SER A 106 -18.39 -6.69 -9.08
C SER A 106 -19.28 -6.01 -10.12
N ASP A 107 -18.75 -5.72 -11.31
CA ASP A 107 -19.50 -5.12 -12.41
C ASP A 107 -20.49 -6.12 -13.08
N GLN A 108 -20.25 -7.43 -12.95
CA GLN A 108 -21.10 -8.47 -13.54
C GLN A 108 -22.33 -8.83 -12.69
N ASP A 109 -22.28 -8.58 -11.38
CA ASP A 109 -23.42 -8.82 -10.46
C ASP A 109 -24.55 -7.77 -10.59
N PHE A 110 -24.38 -6.77 -11.47
CA PHE A 110 -25.32 -5.66 -11.71
C PHE A 110 -26.09 -5.77 -13.04
N GLU A 111 -26.19 -6.96 -13.64
CA GLU A 111 -27.05 -7.21 -14.80
C GLU A 111 -28.48 -7.62 -14.34
N PRO A 112 -29.54 -6.84 -14.63
CA PRO A 112 -30.93 -7.14 -14.25
C PRO A 112 -31.62 -8.21 -15.10
#